data_AF-A0A1N6S1Q0-F1
#
_entry.id   AF-A0A1N6S1Q0-F1
#
_cell.length_a   1.000
_cell.length_b   1.000
_cell.length_c   1.000
_cell.angle_alpha   90.00
_cell.angle_beta   90.00
_cell.angle_gamma   90.00
#
_symmetry.space_group_name_H-M   'P 1'
#
loop_
_entity.id
_entity.type
_entity.pdbx_description
1 polymer ?
#
loop_
_entity_poly.entity_id
_entity_poly.type
_entity_poly.pdbx_seq_one_letter_code
_entity_poly.pdbx_strand_id
1 'polypeptide(L)'
;MRRKTSALALAGLLVVTGLLWSNPSPGVATGALDMTVSLEDLARAATNPRQWQELQGKTLLLEGVAATVMVYTDETDQFYAEIELVGGAWQGVQEVSLFRAWLVLDSPAFSGRVAQRPPRSPSPGLIQRSSRVLAAVEPLEVYTQQDGTPVPVVRVLDLRGL
;
A
#
# COMPACT_ATOMS: atom_id res chain seq x y z
N MET A 1 33.10 59.16 -46.72
CA MET A 1 31.99 59.45 -45.79
C MET A 1 30.83 58.51 -46.05
N ARG A 2 30.56 57.57 -45.15
CA ARG A 2 29.23 57.09 -44.72
C ARG A 2 29.43 55.93 -43.73
N ARG A 3 29.25 56.25 -42.45
CA ARG A 3 29.24 55.31 -41.32
C ARG A 3 27.95 54.49 -41.39
N LYS A 4 28.02 53.19 -41.13
CA LYS A 4 26.86 52.37 -40.76
C LYS A 4 27.24 51.43 -39.61
N THR A 5 26.97 51.98 -38.43
CA THR A 5 26.48 51.38 -37.18
C THR A 5 26.52 49.87 -36.99
N SER A 6 27.16 49.51 -35.88
CA SER A 6 27.10 48.30 -35.08
C SER A 6 25.71 47.67 -34.94
N ALA A 7 25.64 46.34 -34.98
CA ALA A 7 24.55 45.57 -34.41
C ALA A 7 25.14 44.63 -33.35
N LEU A 8 24.83 44.91 -32.08
CA LEU A 8 25.07 44.01 -30.95
C LEU A 8 24.29 42.71 -31.19
N ALA A 9 25.00 41.57 -31.22
CA ALA A 9 24.37 40.26 -31.10
C ALA A 9 24.15 39.97 -29.61
N LEU A 10 22.89 40.08 -29.18
CA LEU A 10 22.44 39.75 -27.83
C LEU A 10 22.39 38.21 -27.71
N ALA A 11 23.27 37.64 -26.89
CA ALA A 11 23.27 36.22 -26.56
C ALA A 11 22.10 35.90 -25.61
N GLY A 12 21.02 35.31 -26.15
CA GLY A 12 19.93 34.76 -25.36
C GLY A 12 20.27 33.34 -24.91
N LEU A 13 20.76 33.18 -23.68
CA LEU A 13 20.95 31.90 -23.01
C LEU A 13 19.56 31.36 -22.59
N LEU A 14 18.97 30.51 -23.42
CA LEU A 14 17.71 29.82 -23.13
C LEU A 14 18.00 28.67 -22.14
N VAL A 15 17.88 28.97 -20.85
CA VAL A 15 17.87 27.95 -19.80
C VAL A 15 16.56 27.19 -19.92
N VAL A 16 16.56 26.07 -20.64
CA VAL A 16 15.50 25.08 -20.59
C VAL A 16 15.65 24.35 -19.26
N THR A 17 15.08 24.92 -18.19
CA THR A 17 14.84 24.18 -16.96
C THR A 17 13.85 23.07 -17.31
N GLY A 18 14.38 21.86 -17.53
CA GLY A 18 13.56 20.67 -17.58
C GLY A 18 12.81 20.56 -16.26
N LEU A 19 11.52 20.87 -16.27
CA LEU A 19 10.63 20.38 -15.23
C LEU A 19 10.73 18.86 -15.32
N LEU A 20 11.41 18.26 -14.35
CA LEU A 20 11.22 16.86 -14.02
C LEU A 20 9.78 16.76 -13.51
N TRP A 21 8.86 16.43 -14.40
CA TRP A 21 7.53 15.99 -14.00
C TRP A 21 7.75 14.63 -13.33
N SER A 22 8.01 14.66 -12.03
CA SER A 22 7.81 13.50 -11.18
C SER A 22 6.34 13.13 -11.34
N ASN A 23 6.06 12.12 -12.16
CA ASN A 23 4.75 11.50 -12.20
C ASN A 23 4.41 11.11 -10.75
N PRO A 24 3.39 11.69 -10.11
CA PRO A 24 2.99 11.27 -8.79
C PRO A 24 2.62 9.79 -8.88
N SER A 25 3.22 8.97 -8.02
CA SER A 25 2.77 7.58 -7.85
C SER A 25 1.26 7.60 -7.59
N PRO A 26 0.47 6.74 -8.26
CA PRO A 26 -0.94 6.64 -7.93
C PRO A 26 -1.09 6.29 -6.44
N GLY A 27 -1.96 7.02 -5.72
CA GLY A 27 -2.35 6.69 -4.34
C GLY A 27 -1.75 7.52 -3.20
N VAL A 28 -1.42 8.81 -3.38
CA VAL A 28 -1.03 9.66 -2.24
C VAL A 28 -2.23 9.85 -1.31
N ALA A 29 -2.22 9.13 -0.18
CA ALA A 29 -3.17 9.30 0.91
C ALA A 29 -3.19 10.78 1.35
N THR A 30 -4.35 11.41 1.26
CA THR A 30 -4.55 12.83 1.65
C THR A 30 -4.87 12.98 3.14
N GLY A 31 -5.00 11.89 3.88
CA GLY A 31 -5.10 11.84 5.34
C GLY A 31 -3.73 11.69 6.00
N ALA A 32 -3.61 12.13 7.26
CA ALA A 32 -2.42 11.85 8.06
C ALA A 32 -2.26 10.34 8.22
N LEU A 33 -1.14 9.80 7.72
CA LEU A 33 -0.80 8.39 7.84
C LEU A 33 -0.50 8.05 9.30
N ASP A 34 -1.30 7.17 9.90
CA ASP A 34 -1.09 6.68 11.25
C ASP A 34 -0.19 5.44 11.24
N MET A 35 1.03 5.59 11.75
CA MET A 35 2.03 4.53 11.85
C MET A 35 2.06 3.88 13.23
N THR A 36 1.19 4.30 14.15
CA THR A 36 1.17 3.81 15.54
C THR A 36 0.28 2.59 15.73
N VAL A 37 -0.67 2.37 14.81
CA VAL A 37 -1.60 1.24 14.85
C VAL A 37 -0.92 -0.02 14.30
N SER A 38 -0.75 -1.02 15.15
CA SER A 38 -0.23 -2.33 14.76
C SER A 38 -1.33 -3.30 14.30
N LEU A 39 -0.94 -4.47 13.77
CA LEU A 39 -1.90 -5.56 13.49
C LEU A 39 -2.59 -6.08 14.76
N GLU A 40 -1.91 -6.04 15.92
CA GLU A 40 -2.52 -6.38 17.20
C GLU A 40 -3.62 -5.37 17.57
N ASP A 41 -3.35 -4.08 17.43
CA ASP A 41 -4.33 -3.03 17.72
C ASP A 41 -5.55 -3.12 16.80
N LEU A 42 -5.32 -3.42 15.52
CA LEU A 42 -6.38 -3.61 14.53
C LEU A 42 -7.24 -4.84 14.87
N ALA A 43 -6.61 -5.97 15.21
CA ALA A 43 -7.32 -7.18 15.62
C ALA A 43 -8.11 -6.95 16.92
N ARG A 44 -7.55 -6.21 17.89
CA ARG A 44 -8.25 -5.82 19.11
C ARG A 44 -9.46 -4.93 18.80
N ALA A 45 -9.29 -3.92 17.94
CA ALA A 45 -10.37 -3.03 17.53
C ALA A 45 -11.51 -3.79 16.83
N ALA A 46 -11.22 -4.85 16.05
CA ALA A 46 -12.25 -5.68 15.43
C ALA A 46 -13.15 -6.41 16.43
N THR A 47 -12.70 -6.62 17.68
CA THR A 47 -13.54 -7.20 18.74
C THR A 47 -14.45 -6.17 19.43
N ASN A 48 -14.24 -4.87 19.17
CA ASN A 48 -14.94 -3.77 19.84
C ASN A 48 -15.45 -2.74 18.82
N PRO A 49 -16.76 -2.70 18.54
CA PRO A 49 -17.34 -1.82 17.53
C PRO A 49 -16.99 -0.34 17.69
N ARG A 50 -16.86 0.16 18.93
CA ARG A 50 -16.49 1.56 19.18
C ARG A 50 -15.06 1.85 18.74
N GLN A 51 -14.12 0.97 19.11
CA GLN A 51 -12.71 1.11 18.72
C GLN A 51 -12.53 0.97 17.21
N TRP A 52 -13.26 0.05 16.56
CA TRP A 52 -13.27 -0.04 15.11
C TRP A 52 -13.73 1.27 14.46
N GLN A 53 -14.79 1.89 14.99
CA GLN A 53 -15.32 3.16 14.50
C GLN A 53 -14.30 4.32 14.62
N GLU A 54 -13.45 4.31 15.64
CA GLU A 54 -12.39 5.31 15.81
C GLU A 54 -11.25 5.18 14.78
N LEU A 55 -11.14 4.03 14.11
CA LEU A 55 -10.18 3.81 13.03
C LEU A 55 -10.76 4.17 11.65
N GLN A 56 -12.09 4.23 11.52
CA GLN A 56 -12.76 4.55 10.26
C GLN A 56 -12.35 5.94 9.76
N GLY A 57 -12.06 6.04 8.46
CA GLY A 57 -11.60 7.28 7.81
C GLY A 57 -10.14 7.64 8.07
N LYS A 58 -9.36 6.80 8.79
CA LYS A 58 -7.92 6.95 8.92
C LYS A 58 -7.19 6.10 7.88
N THR A 59 -6.05 6.62 7.42
CA THR A 59 -5.07 5.80 6.70
C THR A 59 -4.07 5.24 7.69
N LEU A 60 -3.93 3.91 7.73
CA LEU A 60 -3.03 3.19 8.62
C LEU A 60 -1.85 2.63 7.84
N LEU A 61 -0.67 2.56 8.46
CA LEU A 61 0.48 1.83 7.91
C LEU A 61 0.64 0.49 8.62
N LEU A 62 0.41 -0.62 7.91
CA LEU A 62 0.52 -1.97 8.45
C LEU A 62 1.75 -2.67 7.88
N GLU A 63 2.48 -3.39 8.74
CA GLU A 63 3.56 -4.29 8.36
C GLU A 63 3.19 -5.74 8.71
N GLY A 64 3.53 -6.69 7.85
CA GLY A 64 3.40 -8.11 8.15
C GLY A 64 4.00 -9.00 7.07
N VAL A 65 3.65 -10.28 7.12
CA VAL A 65 4.01 -11.27 6.11
C VAL A 65 2.74 -11.71 5.39
N ALA A 66 2.80 -11.76 4.06
CA ALA A 66 1.72 -12.28 3.23
C ALA A 66 1.60 -13.81 3.40
N ALA A 67 0.71 -14.27 4.27
CA ALA A 67 0.49 -15.70 4.53
C ALA A 67 -0.21 -16.40 3.36
N THR A 68 -1.15 -15.68 2.73
CA THR A 68 -1.95 -16.13 1.59
C THR A 68 -2.05 -14.98 0.59
N VAL A 69 -2.01 -15.29 -0.71
CA VAL A 69 -2.22 -14.33 -1.80
C VAL A 69 -3.19 -14.96 -2.80
N MET A 70 -4.33 -14.32 -3.04
CA MET A 70 -5.35 -14.76 -3.99
C MET A 70 -5.62 -13.64 -4.98
N VAL A 71 -5.42 -13.89 -6.27
CA VAL A 71 -5.82 -12.98 -7.34
C VAL A 71 -7.05 -13.59 -8.00
N TYR A 72 -8.14 -12.83 -8.03
CA TYR A 72 -9.42 -13.27 -8.57
C TYR A 72 -9.62 -12.75 -10.00
N THR A 73 -9.21 -11.50 -10.25
CA THR A 73 -9.27 -10.85 -11.57
C THR A 73 -7.98 -10.07 -11.82
N ASP A 74 -7.39 -10.23 -13.00
CA ASP A 74 -6.20 -9.51 -13.47
C ASP A 74 -6.39 -9.12 -14.94
N GLU A 75 -7.34 -8.21 -15.16
CA GLU A 75 -7.69 -7.65 -16.46
C GLU A 75 -7.18 -6.20 -16.55
N THR A 76 -7.14 -5.63 -17.76
CA THR A 76 -6.51 -4.31 -17.99
C THR A 76 -7.20 -3.17 -17.25
N ASP A 77 -8.51 -3.27 -17.03
CA ASP A 77 -9.37 -2.28 -16.38
C ASP A 77 -9.94 -2.77 -15.04
N GLN A 78 -9.77 -4.05 -14.70
CA GLN A 78 -10.27 -4.65 -13.47
C GLN A 78 -9.18 -5.49 -12.80
N PHE A 79 -8.91 -5.19 -11.54
CA PHE A 79 -8.03 -5.99 -10.72
C PHE A 79 -8.66 -6.21 -9.36
N TYR A 80 -8.69 -7.46 -8.92
CA TYR A 80 -9.16 -7.82 -7.58
C TYR A 80 -8.29 -8.92 -6.99
N ALA A 81 -7.72 -8.65 -5.83
CA ALA A 81 -6.93 -9.61 -5.07
C ALA A 81 -7.12 -9.44 -3.57
N GLU A 82 -6.88 -10.52 -2.84
CA GLU A 82 -6.86 -10.53 -1.38
C GLU A 82 -5.52 -11.08 -0.89
N ILE A 83 -5.02 -10.49 0.20
CA ILE A 83 -3.82 -10.95 0.89
C ILE A 83 -4.15 -11.15 2.37
N GLU A 84 -3.87 -12.33 2.91
CA GLU A 84 -3.87 -12.54 4.36
C GLU A 84 -2.55 -11.99 4.89
N LEU A 85 -2.60 -10.84 5.57
CA LEU A 85 -1.44 -10.27 6.23
C LEU A 85 -1.37 -10.79 7.66
N VAL A 86 -0.26 -11.38 8.04
CA VAL A 86 -0.03 -11.93 9.38
C VAL A 86 1.16 -11.24 10.04
N GLY A 87 0.99 -10.85 11.29
CA GLY A 87 2.04 -10.30 12.15
C GLY A 87 2.05 -10.99 13.50
N GLY A 88 3.22 -11.08 14.13
CA GLY A 88 3.36 -11.59 15.49
C GLY A 88 3.63 -10.46 16.47
N ALA A 89 3.04 -10.53 17.66
CA ALA A 89 3.41 -9.67 18.78
C ALA A 89 3.70 -10.51 20.03
N TRP A 90 4.69 -10.07 20.81
CA TRP A 90 5.04 -10.70 22.06
C TRP A 90 4.00 -10.38 23.13
N GLN A 91 3.48 -11.43 23.77
CA GLN A 91 2.65 -11.32 24.96
C GLN A 91 3.55 -11.55 26.18
N GLY A 92 4.04 -10.45 26.75
CA GLY A 92 5.10 -10.49 27.76
C GLY A 92 6.42 -11.03 27.20
N VAL A 93 7.01 -12.02 27.88
CA VAL A 93 8.31 -12.61 27.50
C VAL A 93 8.24 -14.10 27.14
N GLN A 94 7.04 -14.68 27.17
CA GLN A 94 6.87 -16.14 27.11
C GLN A 94 6.14 -16.62 25.86
N GLU A 95 5.26 -15.79 25.30
CA GLU A 95 4.37 -16.19 24.22
C GLU A 95 4.40 -15.19 23.08
N VAL A 96 4.25 -15.69 21.86
CA VAL A 96 4.01 -14.88 20.66
C VAL A 96 2.62 -15.19 20.16
N SER A 97 1.76 -14.18 20.10
CA SER A 97 0.45 -14.29 19.47
C SER A 97 0.52 -13.80 18.04
N LEU A 98 -0.24 -14.46 17.16
CA LEU A 98 -0.37 -14.07 15.76
C LEU A 98 -1.67 -13.30 15.56
N PHE A 99 -1.57 -12.20 14.85
CA PHE A 99 -2.67 -11.34 14.45
C PHE A 99 -2.75 -11.31 12.93
N ARG A 100 -3.96 -11.25 12.41
CA ARG A 100 -4.21 -11.30 10.96
C ARG A 100 -5.18 -10.20 10.53
N ALA A 101 -5.04 -9.76 9.29
CA ALA A 101 -6.00 -8.92 8.58
C ALA A 101 -6.09 -9.34 7.12
N TRP A 102 -7.26 -9.16 6.50
CA TRP A 102 -7.43 -9.30 5.06
C TRP A 102 -7.18 -7.96 4.38
N LEU A 103 -6.21 -7.92 3.49
CA LEU A 103 -5.96 -6.79 2.60
C LEU A 103 -6.77 -6.99 1.32
N VAL A 104 -7.61 -6.02 0.97
CA VAL A 104 -8.37 -5.99 -0.27
C VAL A 104 -7.70 -5.02 -1.24
N LEU A 105 -7.34 -5.53 -2.42
CA LEU A 105 -6.72 -4.78 -3.50
C LEU A 105 -7.71 -4.74 -4.68
N ASP A 106 -8.34 -3.59 -4.92
CA ASP A 106 -9.45 -3.42 -5.88
C ASP A 106 -9.12 -2.41 -7.00
N SER A 107 -7.82 -2.21 -7.29
CA SER A 107 -7.34 -1.25 -8.29
C SER A 107 -6.35 -1.88 -9.28
N PRO A 108 -6.47 -1.59 -10.60
CA PRO A 108 -5.51 -2.02 -11.62
C PRO A 108 -4.06 -1.58 -11.33
N ALA A 109 -3.85 -0.56 -10.48
CA ALA A 109 -2.52 -0.13 -10.04
C ALA A 109 -1.74 -1.22 -9.26
N PHE A 110 -2.42 -2.27 -8.80
CA PHE A 110 -1.79 -3.42 -8.14
C PHE A 110 -1.48 -4.58 -9.09
N SER A 111 -1.96 -4.53 -10.34
CA SER A 111 -1.60 -5.52 -11.37
C SER A 111 -0.08 -5.51 -11.58
N GLY A 112 0.51 -6.72 -11.66
CA GLY A 112 1.96 -6.90 -11.75
C GLY A 112 2.75 -6.65 -10.45
N ARG A 113 2.13 -6.13 -9.39
CA ARG A 113 2.75 -6.05 -8.04
C ARG A 113 2.44 -7.27 -7.19
N VAL A 114 1.34 -7.96 -7.47
CA VAL A 114 0.89 -9.17 -6.80
C VAL A 114 0.72 -10.26 -7.84
N ALA A 115 1.22 -11.46 -7.56
CA ALA A 115 1.05 -12.60 -8.45
C ALA A 115 0.50 -13.80 -7.70
N GLN A 116 -0.58 -14.40 -8.22
CA GLN A 116 -1.11 -15.67 -7.70
C GLN A 116 -0.10 -16.80 -7.87
N ARG A 117 0.61 -16.82 -9.01
CA ARG A 117 1.69 -17.76 -9.28
C ARG A 117 3.01 -17.01 -9.45
N PRO A 118 4.03 -17.34 -8.65
CA PRO A 118 5.35 -16.75 -8.83
C PRO A 118 5.86 -16.99 -10.26
N PRO A 119 6.27 -15.95 -10.99
CA PRO A 119 7.02 -16.14 -12.23
C PRO A 119 8.36 -16.80 -11.89
N ARG A 120 8.99 -17.45 -12.89
CA ARG A 120 10.31 -18.08 -12.71
C ARG A 120 11.40 -17.09 -12.29
N SER A 121 11.23 -15.83 -12.65
CA SER A 121 12.10 -14.72 -12.29
C SER A 121 11.23 -13.57 -11.79
N PRO A 122 10.95 -13.50 -10.48
CA PRO A 122 10.14 -12.42 -9.90
C PRO A 122 10.84 -11.08 -10.07
N SER A 123 10.06 -10.06 -10.45
CA SER A 123 10.51 -8.69 -10.41
C SER A 123 10.82 -8.29 -8.96
N PRO A 124 11.80 -7.40 -8.73
CA PRO A 124 12.03 -6.83 -7.41
C PRO A 124 10.73 -6.20 -6.87
N GLY A 125 10.36 -6.52 -5.64
CA GLY A 125 9.15 -6.01 -5.00
C GLY A 125 7.85 -6.73 -5.36
N LEU A 126 7.89 -7.82 -6.14
CA LEU A 126 6.73 -8.68 -6.37
C LEU A 126 6.26 -9.30 -5.04
N ILE A 127 4.99 -9.13 -4.74
CA ILE A 127 4.35 -9.65 -3.55
C ILE A 127 3.78 -11.03 -3.88
N GLN A 128 4.25 -12.00 -3.11
CA GLN A 128 3.85 -13.39 -3.17
C GLN A 128 3.72 -13.92 -1.75
N ARG A 129 3.29 -15.17 -1.62
CA ARG A 129 3.30 -15.84 -0.32
C ARG A 129 4.68 -15.74 0.34
N SER A 130 4.69 -15.47 1.63
CA SER A 130 5.87 -15.25 2.48
C SER A 130 6.66 -13.96 2.19
N SER A 131 6.21 -13.09 1.27
CA SER A 131 6.76 -11.74 1.17
C SER A 131 6.50 -10.96 2.45
N ARG A 132 7.49 -10.20 2.90
CA ARG A 132 7.29 -9.16 3.91
C ARG A 132 6.68 -7.95 3.21
N VAL A 133 5.65 -7.36 3.81
CA VAL A 133 4.79 -6.38 3.17
C VAL A 133 4.61 -5.19 4.09
N LEU A 134 4.66 -3.99 3.50
CA LEU A 134 4.25 -2.74 4.10
C LEU A 134 3.07 -2.17 3.29
N ALA A 135 1.94 -1.92 3.95
CA ALA A 135 0.69 -1.52 3.31
C ALA A 135 0.15 -0.23 3.93
N ALA A 136 -0.15 0.77 3.10
CA ALA A 136 -1.02 1.88 3.50
C ALA A 136 -2.46 1.46 3.25
N VAL A 137 -3.31 1.49 4.27
CA VAL A 137 -4.65 0.90 4.21
C VAL A 137 -5.72 1.79 4.86
N GLU A 138 -6.97 1.53 4.53
CA GLU A 138 -8.14 2.08 5.20
C GLU A 138 -8.99 0.94 5.78
N PRO A 139 -9.46 1.04 7.03
CA PRO A 139 -10.40 0.07 7.59
C PRO A 139 -11.68 0.00 6.76
N LEU A 140 -12.06 -1.20 6.32
CA LEU A 140 -13.25 -1.42 5.50
C LEU A 140 -14.38 -2.03 6.34
N GLU A 141 -14.17 -3.24 6.84
CA GLU A 141 -15.17 -3.97 7.63
C GLU A 141 -14.52 -4.98 8.59
N VAL A 142 -15.34 -5.64 9.40
CA VAL A 142 -14.93 -6.77 10.22
C VAL A 142 -15.67 -8.01 9.72
N TYR A 143 -14.92 -9.00 9.27
CA TYR A 143 -15.45 -10.29 8.85
C TYR A 143 -15.45 -11.26 10.03
N THR A 144 -16.57 -11.91 10.30
CA THR A 144 -16.66 -12.96 11.31
C THR A 144 -16.41 -14.32 10.66
N GLN A 145 -15.33 -14.99 11.07
CA GLN A 145 -15.04 -16.36 10.64
C GLN A 145 -16.10 -17.36 11.15
N GLN A 146 -16.09 -18.57 10.59
CA GLN A 146 -17.04 -19.63 10.98
C GLN A 146 -16.97 -20.00 12.46
N ASP A 147 -15.79 -19.84 13.09
CA ASP A 147 -15.57 -20.09 14.50
C ASP A 147 -15.96 -18.90 15.41
N GLY A 148 -16.48 -17.82 14.83
CA GLY A 148 -16.85 -16.59 15.53
C GLY A 148 -15.71 -15.58 15.69
N THR A 149 -14.49 -15.90 15.22
CA THR A 149 -13.35 -14.98 15.32
C THR A 149 -13.54 -13.76 14.43
N PRO A 150 -13.54 -12.52 14.95
CA PRO A 150 -13.58 -11.32 14.13
C PRO A 150 -12.21 -11.07 13.51
N VAL A 151 -12.20 -10.82 12.20
CA VAL A 151 -11.00 -10.54 11.42
C VAL A 151 -11.16 -9.19 10.71
N PRO A 152 -10.23 -8.25 10.92
CA PRO A 152 -10.22 -6.99 10.19
C PRO A 152 -10.09 -7.21 8.69
N VAL A 153 -10.90 -6.48 7.92
CA VAL A 153 -10.76 -6.34 6.47
C VAL A 153 -10.44 -4.89 6.17
N VAL A 154 -9.39 -4.65 5.39
CA VAL A 154 -8.91 -3.30 5.07
C VAL A 154 -8.71 -3.15 3.57
N ARG A 155 -9.04 -1.98 3.02
CA ARG A 155 -8.74 -1.62 1.64
C ARG A 155 -7.30 -1.11 1.55
N VAL A 156 -6.57 -1.57 0.55
CA VAL A 156 -5.19 -1.13 0.29
C VAL A 156 -5.16 0.12 -0.58
N LEU A 157 -4.43 1.13 -0.14
CA LEU A 157 -4.15 2.36 -0.89
C LEU A 157 -2.79 2.30 -1.60
N ASP A 158 -1.75 1.79 -0.93
CA ASP A 158 -0.44 1.48 -1.51
C ASP A 158 0.17 0.26 -0.81
N LEU A 159 1.07 -0.45 -1.51
CA LEU A 159 1.55 -1.76 -1.06
C LEU A 159 2.96 -2.09 -1.53
N ARG A 160 3.92 -2.31 -0.63
CA ARG A 160 5.30 -2.60 -0.99
C ARG A 160 5.77 -3.91 -0.39
N GLY A 161 6.41 -4.75 -1.21
CA GLY A 161 7.26 -5.83 -0.71
C GLY A 161 8.57 -5.26 -0.16
N LEU A 162 9.05 -5.80 0.97
CA LEU A 162 10.30 -5.44 1.64
C LEU A 162 11.43 -6.44 1.37
#